data_AF-A0A2B7GY98-F1
#
_entry.id   AF-A0A2B7GY98-F1
#
_cell.length_a   1.000
_cell.length_b   1.000
_cell.length_c   1.000
_cell.angle_alpha   90.00
_cell.angle_beta   90.00
_cell.angle_gamma   90.00
#
_symmetry.space_group_name_H-M   'P 1'
#
loop_
_entity.id
_entity.type
_entity.pdbx_description
1 polymer ?
#
loop_
_entity_poly.entity_id
_entity_poly.type
_entity_poly.pdbx_seq_one_letter_code
_entity_poly.pdbx_strand_id
1 'polypeptide(L)'
;MGRPRVDVSADARVALDVLSILSNKWRPVVVVALTHHGPSGFNELLDVIPDISGKVLSETLETLVEAKLVDRTVISESPLRVEYELTSAGEEMEPIFAALSEWGTRHLETDAPTVLIADGDRRLLDMYGEWLSDQYEVVRAPDGRALESALEDGPTVVVFELGLPGAAPDDVIESVGDRCRTIALVGDRPTFDLFALECDDVLRKPIVRETALEAIETQLSRIGEPDDRRERAAITAKLSLFRSVHSRETLESNPQYLEARSRLESLEAAVND
;
A
#
# COMPACT_ATOMS: atom_id res chain seq x y z
N MET A 1 25.43 47.51 5.54
CA MET A 1 24.76 46.63 6.53
C MET A 1 25.16 45.21 6.18
N GLY A 2 25.99 44.54 6.99
CA GLY A 2 26.38 43.16 6.74
C GLY A 2 25.18 42.24 6.94
N ARG A 3 24.89 41.33 5.99
CA ARG A 3 23.84 40.32 6.19
C ARG A 3 24.20 39.52 7.45
N PRO A 4 23.27 39.37 8.42
CA PRO A 4 23.52 38.51 9.57
C PRO A 4 23.84 37.09 9.06
N ARG A 5 24.99 36.55 9.46
CA ARG A 5 25.30 35.13 9.25
C ARG A 5 24.48 34.35 10.26
N VAL A 6 23.75 33.35 9.79
CA VAL A 6 23.08 32.40 10.68
C VAL A 6 24.17 31.72 11.53
N ASP A 7 24.07 31.84 12.85
CA ASP A 7 24.95 31.13 13.77
C ASP A 7 24.41 29.72 13.95
N VAL A 8 24.90 28.81 13.10
CA VAL A 8 24.52 27.39 13.13
C VAL A 8 25.49 26.66 14.08
N SER A 9 24.94 26.07 15.14
CA SER A 9 25.71 25.23 16.07
C SER A 9 26.41 24.08 15.34
N ALA A 10 27.45 23.51 15.95
CA ALA A 10 28.16 22.37 15.35
C ALA A 10 27.20 21.20 15.06
N ASP A 11 26.33 20.86 16.00
CA ASP A 11 25.34 19.78 15.85
C ASP A 11 24.35 20.07 14.71
N ALA A 12 23.88 21.32 14.60
CA ALA A 12 22.97 21.71 13.53
C ALA A 12 23.67 21.69 12.15
N ARG A 13 24.98 21.91 12.06
CA ARG A 13 25.72 21.76 10.79
C ARG A 13 25.78 20.31 10.35
N VAL A 14 26.10 19.39 11.27
CA VAL A 14 26.13 17.96 10.96
C VAL A 14 24.76 17.48 10.50
N ALA A 15 23.68 17.89 11.19
CA ALA A 15 22.33 17.59 10.76
C ALA A 15 22.00 18.15 9.36
N LEU A 16 22.41 19.39 9.06
CA LEU A 16 22.20 20.00 7.74
C LEU A 16 23.02 19.33 6.63
N ASP A 17 24.22 18.82 6.94
CA ASP A 17 25.04 18.07 5.98
C ASP A 17 24.35 16.73 5.64
N VAL A 18 23.85 16.01 6.64
CA VAL A 18 23.05 14.78 6.44
C VAL A 18 21.78 15.09 5.65
N LEU A 19 21.06 16.16 6.00
CA LEU A 19 19.88 16.58 5.26
C LEU A 19 20.21 16.94 3.80
N SER A 20 21.38 17.51 3.53
CA SER A 20 21.82 17.82 2.16
C SER A 20 22.11 16.56 1.35
N ILE A 21 22.56 15.48 2.00
CA ILE A 21 22.64 14.16 1.37
C ILE A 21 21.23 13.69 1.03
N LEU A 22 20.26 13.80 1.94
CA LEU A 22 18.91 13.27 1.74
C LEU A 22 17.95 14.21 0.97
N SER A 23 18.30 15.46 0.71
CA SER A 23 17.38 16.46 0.17
C SER A 23 16.95 16.24 -1.28
N ASN A 24 17.59 15.31 -1.99
CA ASN A 24 17.10 14.88 -3.30
C ASN A 24 15.92 13.91 -3.10
N LYS A 25 14.79 14.18 -3.77
CA LYS A 25 13.56 13.37 -3.71
C LYS A 25 13.80 11.86 -3.68
N TRP A 26 14.72 11.36 -4.51
CA TRP A 26 14.88 9.91 -4.73
C TRP A 26 15.78 9.23 -3.71
N ARG A 27 16.65 9.97 -3.01
CA ARG A 27 17.59 9.36 -2.04
C ARG A 27 16.87 8.76 -0.83
N PRO A 28 15.94 9.46 -0.16
CA PRO A 28 15.11 8.86 0.88
C PRO A 28 14.29 7.66 0.36
N VAL A 29 13.75 7.77 -0.86
CA VAL A 29 12.93 6.70 -1.46
C VAL A 29 13.73 5.42 -1.66
N VAL A 30 14.97 5.51 -2.14
CA VAL A 30 15.85 4.33 -2.29
C VAL A 30 16.22 3.74 -0.92
N VAL A 31 16.50 4.55 0.09
CA VAL A 31 16.80 4.05 1.44
C VAL A 31 15.60 3.31 2.03
N VAL A 32 14.39 3.87 1.90
CA VAL A 32 13.14 3.23 2.34
C VAL A 32 12.88 1.94 1.58
N ALA A 33 13.07 1.91 0.25
CA ALA A 33 12.92 0.71 -0.55
C ALA A 33 13.85 -0.42 -0.08
N LEU A 34 15.14 -0.12 0.15
CA LEU A 34 16.09 -1.11 0.67
C LEU A 34 15.80 -1.53 2.11
N THR A 35 15.20 -0.66 2.93
CA THR A 35 14.74 -1.01 4.28
C THR A 35 13.63 -2.06 4.23
N HIS A 36 12.66 -1.91 3.32
CA HIS A 36 11.51 -2.81 3.22
C HIS A 36 11.78 -4.10 2.43
N HIS A 37 12.60 -4.03 1.38
CA HIS A 37 12.84 -5.14 0.47
C HIS A 37 14.17 -5.86 0.73
N GLY A 38 15.06 -5.30 1.55
CA GLY A 38 16.39 -5.84 1.79
C GLY A 38 17.33 -5.67 0.58
N PRO A 39 18.40 -6.49 0.49
CA PRO A 39 19.33 -6.48 -0.64
C PRO A 39 18.59 -6.61 -1.97
N SER A 40 18.80 -5.65 -2.87
CA SER A 40 18.04 -5.56 -4.12
C SER A 40 18.95 -5.26 -5.31
N GLY A 41 18.63 -5.83 -6.47
CA GLY A 41 19.26 -5.52 -7.75
C GLY A 41 18.78 -4.18 -8.33
N PHE A 42 19.47 -3.69 -9.37
CA PHE A 42 19.11 -2.42 -10.01
C PHE A 42 17.70 -2.44 -10.64
N ASN A 43 17.34 -3.52 -11.35
CA ASN A 43 16.03 -3.62 -11.99
C ASN A 43 14.91 -3.80 -10.98
N GLU A 44 15.15 -4.57 -9.91
CA GLU A 44 14.19 -4.72 -8.81
C GLU A 44 13.87 -3.36 -8.17
N LEU A 45 14.90 -2.54 -7.91
CA LEU A 45 14.71 -1.17 -7.43
C LEU A 45 13.94 -0.28 -8.43
N LEU A 46 14.18 -0.47 -9.73
CA LEU A 46 13.47 0.27 -10.77
C LEU A 46 11.98 -0.11 -10.84
N ASP A 47 11.65 -1.37 -10.56
CA ASP A 47 10.29 -1.91 -10.61
C ASP A 47 9.45 -1.57 -9.37
N VAL A 48 10.09 -1.39 -8.20
CA VAL A 48 9.40 -1.05 -6.94
C VAL A 48 9.34 0.45 -6.68
N ILE A 49 10.20 1.26 -7.31
CA ILE A 49 10.18 2.72 -7.14
C ILE A 49 9.48 3.36 -8.35
N PRO A 50 8.20 3.77 -8.22
CA PRO A 50 7.48 4.37 -9.33
C PRO A 50 8.12 5.70 -9.78
N ASP A 51 8.04 5.96 -11.09
CA ASP A 51 8.49 7.18 -11.77
C ASP A 51 9.99 7.52 -11.75
N ILE A 52 10.84 6.69 -11.13
CA ILE A 52 12.29 6.92 -11.18
C ILE A 52 12.84 6.44 -12.54
N SER A 53 13.56 7.31 -13.24
CA SER A 53 14.29 6.87 -14.45
C SER A 53 15.54 6.08 -14.07
N GLY A 54 15.94 5.11 -14.90
CA GLY A 54 17.17 4.35 -14.65
C GLY A 54 18.42 5.23 -14.52
N LYS A 55 18.50 6.33 -15.27
CA LYS A 55 19.59 7.31 -15.11
C LYS A 55 19.61 7.92 -13.71
N VAL A 56 18.45 8.38 -13.24
CA VAL A 56 18.31 9.01 -11.91
C VAL A 56 18.56 7.99 -10.79
N LEU A 57 18.10 6.74 -10.95
CA LEU A 57 18.40 5.67 -10.00
C LEU A 57 19.90 5.40 -9.90
N SER A 58 20.60 5.33 -11.04
CA SER A 58 22.05 5.14 -11.07
C SER A 58 22.79 6.25 -10.33
N GLU A 59 22.47 7.52 -10.60
CA GLU A 59 23.08 8.69 -9.93
C GLU A 59 22.75 8.72 -8.42
N THR A 60 21.53 8.28 -8.06
CA THR A 60 21.07 8.19 -6.67
C THR A 60 21.86 7.14 -5.90
N LEU A 61 22.00 5.93 -6.45
CA LEU A 61 22.75 4.83 -5.85
C LEU A 61 24.24 5.18 -5.72
N GLU A 62 24.85 5.79 -6.73
CA GLU A 62 26.23 6.28 -6.66
C GLU A 62 26.41 7.26 -5.50
N THR A 63 25.51 8.24 -5.35
CA THR A 63 25.57 9.19 -4.23
C THR A 63 25.41 8.50 -2.87
N LEU A 64 24.50 7.54 -2.74
CA LEU A 64 24.24 6.85 -1.47
C LEU A 64 25.41 5.92 -1.08
N VAL A 65 26.09 5.34 -2.07
CA VAL A 65 27.33 4.57 -1.87
C VAL A 65 28.47 5.48 -1.43
N GLU A 66 28.65 6.63 -2.07
CA GLU A 66 29.64 7.64 -1.66
C GLU A 66 29.39 8.14 -0.23
N ALA A 67 28.12 8.31 0.13
CA ALA A 67 27.69 8.70 1.48
C ALA A 67 27.77 7.56 2.51
N LYS A 68 28.14 6.33 2.09
CA LYS A 68 28.21 5.12 2.93
C LYS A 68 26.89 4.73 3.58
N LEU A 69 25.77 5.11 2.97
CA LEU A 69 24.44 4.66 3.39
C LEU A 69 24.05 3.34 2.72
N VAL A 70 24.61 3.06 1.55
CA VAL A 70 24.36 1.86 0.75
C VAL A 70 25.70 1.21 0.38
N ASP A 71 25.79 -0.10 0.46
CA ASP A 71 26.89 -0.90 -0.12
C ASP A 71 26.46 -1.49 -1.46
N ARG A 72 27.43 -1.62 -2.38
CA ARG A 72 27.25 -2.26 -3.69
C ARG A 72 28.13 -3.51 -3.78
N THR A 73 27.50 -4.67 -3.83
CA THR A 73 28.19 -5.96 -3.87
C THR A 73 28.05 -6.62 -5.23
N VAL A 74 29.15 -7.13 -5.80
CA VAL A 74 29.12 -7.93 -7.03
C VAL A 74 28.81 -9.38 -6.68
N ILE A 75 27.66 -9.88 -7.14
CA ILE A 75 27.17 -11.24 -6.88
C ILE A 75 27.64 -12.22 -7.95
N SER A 76 27.76 -11.76 -9.20
CA SER A 76 28.29 -12.54 -10.31
C SER A 76 28.98 -11.62 -11.30
N GLU A 77 30.13 -12.04 -11.85
CA GLU A 77 30.84 -11.30 -12.89
C GLU A 77 30.40 -11.72 -14.31
N SER A 78 29.65 -12.81 -14.44
CA SER A 78 29.25 -13.34 -15.75
C SER A 78 27.94 -14.15 -15.68
N PRO A 79 26.78 -13.55 -16.04
CA PRO A 79 26.57 -12.13 -16.35
C PRO A 79 26.77 -11.23 -15.11
N LEU A 80 27.16 -9.97 -15.31
CA LEU A 80 27.36 -9.02 -14.21
C LEU A 80 26.05 -8.80 -13.44
N ARG A 81 26.01 -9.24 -12.19
CA ARG A 81 24.90 -9.00 -11.25
C ARG A 81 25.43 -8.34 -10.00
N VAL A 82 24.75 -7.28 -9.59
CA VAL A 82 25.09 -6.53 -8.38
C VAL A 82 23.85 -6.33 -7.53
N GLU A 83 24.07 -6.31 -6.23
CA GLU A 83 23.06 -6.00 -5.23
C GLU A 83 23.47 -4.75 -4.47
N TYR A 84 22.46 -4.01 -4.05
CA TYR A 84 22.57 -2.85 -3.18
C TYR A 84 21.90 -3.20 -1.86
N GLU A 85 22.56 -2.89 -0.76
CA GLU A 85 22.07 -3.15 0.60
C GLU A 85 22.40 -1.94 1.48
N LEU A 86 21.60 -1.69 2.51
CA LEU A 86 21.95 -0.67 3.49
C LEU A 86 23.21 -1.06 4.26
N THR A 87 24.08 -0.10 4.51
CA THR A 87 25.13 -0.30 5.51
C THR A 87 24.52 -0.23 6.91
N SER A 88 25.27 -0.59 7.95
CA SER A 88 24.83 -0.34 9.34
C SER A 88 24.48 1.13 9.60
N ALA A 89 25.18 2.08 8.94
CA ALA A 89 24.86 3.50 9.04
C ALA A 89 23.60 3.88 8.24
N GLY A 90 23.29 3.16 7.16
CA GLY A 90 22.04 3.29 6.43
C GLY A 90 20.84 2.79 7.23
N GLU A 91 20.98 1.66 7.92
CA GLU A 91 19.95 1.11 8.81
C GLU A 91 19.60 2.05 9.97
N GLU A 92 20.59 2.77 10.52
CA GLU A 92 20.38 3.80 11.54
C GLU A 92 19.50 5.00 11.07
N MET A 93 19.17 5.09 9.78
CA MET A 93 18.25 6.11 9.25
C MET A 93 16.78 5.80 9.55
N GLU A 94 16.41 4.54 9.78
CA GLU A 94 15.03 4.14 10.09
C GLU A 94 14.38 4.99 11.21
N PRO A 95 14.98 5.13 12.41
CA PRO A 95 14.40 5.96 13.47
C PRO A 95 14.31 7.45 13.10
N ILE A 96 15.18 7.95 12.20
CA ILE A 96 15.12 9.34 11.73
C ILE A 96 13.90 9.53 10.83
N PHE A 97 13.65 8.59 9.91
CA PHE A 97 12.43 8.62 9.08
C PHE A 97 11.17 8.48 9.93
N ALA A 98 11.17 7.61 10.94
CA ALA A 98 10.03 7.50 11.87
C ALA A 98 9.74 8.83 12.59
N ALA A 99 10.77 9.53 13.06
CA ALA A 99 10.61 10.85 13.69
C ALA A 99 10.12 11.93 12.72
N LEU A 100 10.58 11.90 11.45
CA LEU A 100 10.08 12.78 10.40
C LEU A 100 8.61 12.51 10.09
N SER A 101 8.21 11.23 10.00
CA SER A 101 6.81 10.83 9.80
C SER A 101 5.94 11.32 10.95
N GLU A 102 6.36 11.11 12.20
CA GLU A 102 5.61 11.56 13.38
C GLU A 102 5.45 13.09 13.42
N TRP A 103 6.50 13.82 13.04
CA TRP A 103 6.41 15.28 12.90
C TRP A 103 5.47 15.67 11.74
N GLY A 104 5.57 14.99 10.60
CA GLY A 104 4.71 15.20 9.44
C GLY A 104 3.24 15.04 9.77
N THR A 105 2.88 13.93 10.43
CA THR A 105 1.51 13.66 10.92
C THR A 105 0.98 14.76 11.85
N ARG A 106 1.86 15.45 12.60
CA ARG A 106 1.45 16.49 13.55
C ARG A 106 1.33 17.89 12.94
N HIS A 107 2.05 18.19 11.85
CA HIS A 107 2.27 19.58 11.40
C HIS A 107 2.05 19.81 9.91
N LEU A 108 2.10 18.78 9.08
CA LEU A 108 1.74 18.89 7.67
C LEU A 108 0.25 18.61 7.55
N GLU A 109 -0.48 19.49 6.87
CA GLU A 109 -1.73 19.10 6.22
C GLU A 109 -1.34 18.11 5.12
N THR A 110 -1.16 16.84 5.49
CA THR A 110 -1.33 15.76 4.56
C THR A 110 -2.81 15.68 4.29
N ASP A 111 -3.24 15.67 3.03
CA ASP A 111 -4.59 15.19 2.68
C ASP A 111 -4.65 13.75 3.21
N ALA A 112 -5.14 13.57 4.43
CA ALA A 112 -5.26 12.26 5.03
C ALA A 112 -6.15 11.44 4.10
N PRO A 113 -5.75 10.21 3.75
CA PRO A 113 -6.53 9.47 2.77
C PRO A 113 -7.96 9.33 3.28
N THR A 114 -8.91 9.66 2.41
CA THR A 114 -10.32 9.60 2.76
C THR A 114 -10.76 8.14 2.69
N VAL A 115 -11.19 7.60 3.83
CA VAL A 115 -11.76 6.25 3.91
C VAL A 115 -13.28 6.37 4.04
N LEU A 116 -13.98 5.93 2.99
CA LEU A 116 -15.42 5.78 3.02
C LEU A 116 -15.76 4.38 3.54
N ILE A 117 -16.43 4.30 4.69
CA ILE A 117 -16.95 3.03 5.22
C ILE A 117 -18.47 2.97 5.09
N ALA A 118 -18.97 1.88 4.51
CA ALA A 118 -20.38 1.66 4.25
C ALA A 118 -20.86 0.34 4.85
N ASP A 119 -21.76 0.44 5.83
CA ASP A 119 -22.27 -0.71 6.58
C ASP A 119 -23.70 -0.41 7.05
N GLY A 120 -24.63 -1.34 6.83
CA GLY A 120 -26.02 -1.16 7.22
C GLY A 120 -26.22 -1.22 8.75
N ASP A 121 -25.30 -1.85 9.48
CA ASP A 121 -25.30 -1.86 10.94
C ASP A 121 -24.64 -0.59 11.47
N ARG A 122 -25.47 0.36 11.90
CA ARG A 122 -25.03 1.64 12.47
C ARG A 122 -24.06 1.48 13.64
N ARG A 123 -24.21 0.44 14.46
CA ARG A 123 -23.32 0.25 15.61
C ARG A 123 -21.93 -0.16 15.16
N LEU A 124 -21.84 -1.04 14.15
CA LEU A 124 -20.56 -1.42 13.56
C LEU A 124 -19.96 -0.25 12.79
N LEU A 125 -20.77 0.49 12.02
CA LEU A 125 -20.34 1.67 11.28
C LEU A 125 -19.73 2.74 12.18
N ASP A 126 -20.37 3.04 13.32
CA ASP A 126 -19.87 4.00 14.30
C ASP A 126 -18.53 3.53 14.88
N MET A 127 -18.47 2.27 15.32
CA MET A 127 -17.28 1.65 15.89
C MET A 127 -16.10 1.62 14.90
N TYR A 128 -16.32 1.16 13.67
CA TYR A 128 -15.28 1.15 12.64
C TYR A 128 -14.85 2.56 12.30
N GLY A 129 -15.79 3.50 12.18
CA GLY A 129 -15.43 4.88 11.88
C GLY A 129 -14.61 5.52 13.01
N GLU A 130 -14.90 5.22 14.27
CA GLU A 130 -14.07 5.65 15.41
C GLU A 130 -12.65 5.08 15.32
N TRP A 131 -12.49 3.78 15.03
CA TRP A 131 -11.17 3.16 14.90
C TRP A 131 -10.30 3.80 13.83
N LEU A 132 -10.93 4.20 12.71
CA LEU A 132 -10.25 4.76 11.54
C LEU A 132 -9.98 6.26 11.66
N SER A 133 -10.77 6.99 12.47
CA SER A 133 -10.65 8.44 12.62
C SER A 133 -9.32 8.87 13.28
N ASP A 134 -8.58 7.94 13.87
CA ASP A 134 -7.24 8.20 14.42
C ASP A 134 -6.20 8.52 13.34
N GLN A 135 -6.38 7.98 12.12
CA GLN A 135 -5.37 8.00 11.05
C GLN A 135 -5.91 8.53 9.71
N TYR A 136 -7.23 8.54 9.53
CA TYR A 136 -7.88 8.80 8.25
C TYR A 136 -8.97 9.86 8.36
N GLU A 137 -9.25 10.54 7.24
CA GLU A 137 -10.51 11.27 7.10
C GLU A 137 -11.61 10.25 6.80
N VAL A 138 -12.56 10.07 7.72
CA VAL A 138 -13.55 9.00 7.62
C VAL A 138 -14.92 9.53 7.23
N VAL A 139 -15.43 9.02 6.11
CA VAL A 139 -16.82 9.21 5.67
C VAL A 139 -17.63 7.95 5.98
N ARG A 140 -18.82 8.10 6.55
CA ARG A 140 -19.68 6.98 6.97
C ARG A 140 -20.95 6.95 6.13
N ALA A 141 -21.27 5.79 5.55
CA ALA A 141 -22.45 5.56 4.73
C ALA A 141 -23.32 4.42 5.30
N PRO A 142 -24.44 4.73 6.00
CA PRO A 142 -25.31 3.69 6.57
C PRO A 142 -26.23 3.00 5.54
N ASP A 143 -26.30 3.53 4.31
CA ASP A 143 -27.15 3.01 3.23
C ASP A 143 -26.57 3.39 1.86
N GLY A 144 -27.13 2.81 0.80
CA GLY A 144 -26.64 3.03 -0.56
C GLY A 144 -26.74 4.46 -1.06
N ARG A 145 -27.72 5.25 -0.58
CA ARG A 145 -27.82 6.66 -0.96
C ARG A 145 -26.67 7.48 -0.37
N ALA A 146 -26.36 7.26 0.90
CA ALA A 146 -25.24 7.92 1.55
C ALA A 146 -23.91 7.49 0.91
N LEU A 147 -23.79 6.22 0.52
CA LEU A 147 -22.62 5.70 -0.20
C LEU A 147 -22.46 6.38 -1.56
N GLU A 148 -23.50 6.40 -2.39
CA GLU A 148 -23.51 7.05 -3.70
C GLU A 148 -23.09 8.52 -3.61
N SER A 149 -23.69 9.28 -2.69
CA SER A 149 -23.33 10.68 -2.48
C SER A 149 -21.87 10.87 -2.04
N ALA A 150 -21.32 9.96 -1.23
CA ALA A 150 -19.95 10.05 -0.75
C ALA A 150 -18.91 9.61 -1.78
N LEU A 151 -19.30 8.76 -2.75
CA LEU A 151 -18.44 8.37 -3.86
C LEU A 151 -18.14 9.54 -4.81
N GLU A 152 -19.05 10.52 -4.92
CA GLU A 152 -18.86 11.72 -5.73
C GLU A 152 -17.64 12.56 -5.30
N ASP A 153 -17.30 12.51 -4.00
CA ASP A 153 -16.16 13.24 -3.42
C ASP A 153 -14.81 12.53 -3.67
N GLY A 154 -14.82 11.35 -4.30
CA GLY A 154 -13.61 10.63 -4.70
C GLY A 154 -12.77 10.12 -3.52
N PRO A 155 -13.32 9.25 -2.65
CA PRO A 155 -12.58 8.67 -1.54
C PRO A 155 -11.36 7.88 -2.04
N THR A 156 -10.34 7.78 -1.20
CA THR A 156 -9.13 7.02 -1.52
C THR A 156 -9.35 5.52 -1.36
N VAL A 157 -10.08 5.12 -0.31
CA VAL A 157 -10.45 3.73 -0.06
C VAL A 157 -11.93 3.64 0.30
N VAL A 158 -12.63 2.69 -0.30
CA VAL A 158 -14.03 2.36 0.01
C VAL A 158 -14.09 0.99 0.66
N VAL A 159 -14.59 0.93 1.88
CA VAL A 159 -14.85 -0.30 2.63
C VAL A 159 -16.35 -0.50 2.69
N PHE A 160 -16.92 -1.49 2.00
CA PHE A 160 -18.37 -1.59 1.83
C PHE A 160 -18.92 -2.99 2.10
N GLU A 161 -20.07 -3.07 2.76
CA GLU A 161 -20.83 -4.30 2.95
C GLU A 161 -21.53 -4.76 1.68
N LEU A 162 -21.34 -6.03 1.29
CA LEU A 162 -21.99 -6.59 0.08
C LEU A 162 -23.52 -6.59 0.13
N GLY A 163 -24.10 -6.64 1.33
CA GLY A 163 -25.54 -6.61 1.57
C GLY A 163 -26.09 -5.23 1.90
N LEU A 164 -25.34 -4.14 1.63
CA LEU A 164 -25.77 -2.80 1.99
C LEU A 164 -27.11 -2.44 1.31
N PRO A 165 -28.16 -2.08 2.06
CA PRO A 165 -29.44 -1.75 1.47
C PRO A 165 -29.36 -0.57 0.51
N GLY A 166 -29.80 -0.79 -0.74
CA GLY A 166 -29.84 0.24 -1.77
C GLY A 166 -28.52 0.47 -2.52
N ALA A 167 -27.53 -0.39 -2.35
CA ALA A 167 -26.31 -0.40 -3.17
C ALA A 167 -26.01 -1.82 -3.65
N ALA A 168 -25.96 -2.03 -4.96
CA ALA A 168 -25.44 -3.29 -5.50
C ALA A 168 -23.90 -3.25 -5.50
N PRO A 169 -23.20 -4.34 -5.13
CA PRO A 169 -21.75 -4.37 -5.10
C PRO A 169 -21.08 -3.97 -6.43
N ASP A 170 -21.64 -4.41 -7.56
CA ASP A 170 -21.11 -4.08 -8.88
C ASP A 170 -21.26 -2.59 -9.19
N ASP A 171 -22.39 -1.96 -8.84
CA ASP A 171 -22.60 -0.52 -9.02
C ASP A 171 -21.57 0.30 -8.20
N VAL A 172 -21.21 -0.17 -7.01
CA VAL A 172 -20.18 0.49 -6.17
C VAL A 172 -18.82 0.42 -6.85
N ILE A 173 -18.47 -0.72 -7.44
CA ILE A 173 -17.19 -0.92 -8.13
C ILE A 173 -17.14 -0.09 -9.42
N GLU A 174 -18.22 -0.07 -10.20
CA GLU A 174 -18.29 0.74 -11.42
C GLU A 174 -18.23 2.25 -11.13
N SER A 175 -18.69 2.67 -9.95
CA SER A 175 -18.68 4.07 -9.52
C SER A 175 -17.32 4.55 -9.02
N VAL A 176 -16.40 3.64 -8.66
CA VAL A 176 -15.05 4.01 -8.23
C VAL A 176 -14.08 4.02 -9.41
N GLY A 177 -13.22 5.04 -9.49
CA GLY A 177 -12.18 5.11 -10.51
C GLY A 177 -10.93 4.29 -10.15
N ASP A 178 -9.99 4.17 -11.10
CA ASP A 178 -8.74 3.40 -10.94
C ASP A 178 -7.87 3.81 -9.75
N ARG A 179 -8.03 5.06 -9.28
CA ARG A 179 -7.28 5.64 -8.16
C ARG A 179 -7.88 5.32 -6.79
N CYS A 180 -9.09 4.77 -6.74
CA CYS A 180 -9.76 4.35 -5.53
C CYS A 180 -9.58 2.84 -5.33
N ARG A 181 -9.34 2.46 -4.08
CA ARG A 181 -9.26 1.05 -3.67
C ARG A 181 -10.55 0.59 -3.00
N THR A 182 -10.89 -0.68 -3.14
CA THR A 182 -12.15 -1.24 -2.68
C THR A 182 -11.93 -2.47 -1.80
N ILE A 183 -12.55 -2.46 -0.63
CA ILE A 183 -12.51 -3.58 0.32
C ILE A 183 -13.94 -4.02 0.59
N ALA A 184 -14.29 -5.24 0.17
CA ALA A 184 -15.61 -5.79 0.42
C ALA A 184 -15.70 -6.42 1.81
N LEU A 185 -16.71 -6.03 2.60
CA LEU A 185 -17.03 -6.65 3.87
C LEU A 185 -17.97 -7.84 3.65
N VAL A 186 -17.52 -9.02 4.06
CA VAL A 186 -18.23 -10.29 3.86
C VAL A 186 -18.64 -10.91 5.19
N GLY A 187 -19.74 -11.65 5.18
CA GLY A 187 -20.20 -12.42 6.33
C GLY A 187 -19.31 -13.64 6.63
N ASP A 188 -19.69 -14.41 7.66
CA ASP A 188 -18.92 -15.56 8.15
C ASP A 188 -18.68 -16.66 7.09
N ARG A 189 -19.64 -16.82 6.17
CA ARG A 189 -19.59 -17.80 5.06
C ARG A 189 -19.92 -17.11 3.73
N PRO A 190 -18.93 -16.52 3.05
CA PRO A 190 -19.12 -15.93 1.73
C PRO A 190 -19.53 -16.98 0.70
N THR A 191 -20.32 -16.59 -0.30
CA THR A 191 -20.65 -17.43 -1.45
C THR A 191 -19.59 -17.28 -2.53
N PHE A 192 -19.39 -18.32 -3.34
CA PHE A 192 -18.36 -18.35 -4.39
C PHE A 192 -18.56 -17.30 -5.49
N ASP A 193 -19.73 -16.65 -5.56
CA ASP A 193 -19.98 -15.49 -6.44
C ASP A 193 -19.06 -14.30 -6.12
N LEU A 194 -18.47 -14.27 -4.91
CA LEU A 194 -17.44 -13.28 -4.55
C LEU A 194 -16.23 -13.28 -5.49
N PHE A 195 -15.94 -14.39 -6.18
CA PHE A 195 -14.85 -14.44 -7.16
C PHE A 195 -15.11 -13.54 -8.37
N ALA A 196 -16.38 -13.33 -8.75
CA ALA A 196 -16.75 -12.47 -9.87
C ALA A 196 -16.70 -10.97 -9.55
N LEU A 197 -16.77 -10.60 -8.27
CA LEU A 197 -16.77 -9.21 -7.83
C LEU A 197 -15.39 -8.58 -7.98
N GLU A 198 -15.22 -7.51 -8.76
CA GLU A 198 -13.90 -6.91 -9.04
C GLU A 198 -13.36 -5.97 -7.93
N CYS A 199 -13.49 -6.37 -6.67
CA CYS A 199 -12.95 -5.62 -5.53
C CYS A 199 -11.45 -5.92 -5.29
N ASP A 200 -10.71 -4.97 -4.70
CA ASP A 200 -9.27 -5.09 -4.43
C ASP A 200 -8.93 -6.02 -3.26
N ASP A 201 -9.81 -6.08 -2.25
CA ASP A 201 -9.62 -6.89 -1.06
C ASP A 201 -10.95 -7.32 -0.43
N VAL A 202 -10.88 -8.22 0.54
CA VAL A 202 -12.03 -8.77 1.25
C VAL A 202 -11.76 -8.89 2.75
N LEU A 203 -12.68 -8.40 3.58
CA LEU A 203 -12.61 -8.50 5.03
C LEU A 203 -13.81 -9.26 5.59
N ARG A 204 -13.53 -10.28 6.40
CA ARG A 204 -14.58 -11.09 7.03
C ARG A 204 -15.06 -10.45 8.33
N LYS A 205 -16.37 -10.24 8.45
CA LYS A 205 -17.03 -9.82 9.69
C LYS A 205 -17.05 -10.98 10.72
N PRO A 206 -16.88 -10.72 12.03
CA PRO A 206 -16.58 -9.41 12.63
C PRO A 206 -15.13 -8.99 12.40
N ILE A 207 -14.94 -7.72 12.03
CA ILE A 207 -13.62 -7.12 11.78
C ILE A 207 -13.02 -6.64 13.09
N VAL A 208 -11.73 -6.84 13.28
CA VAL A 208 -10.94 -6.32 14.40
C VAL A 208 -10.16 -5.09 13.93
N ARG A 209 -9.91 -4.11 14.83
CA ARG A 209 -9.26 -2.84 14.50
C ARG A 209 -7.96 -3.01 13.74
N GLU A 210 -7.06 -3.86 14.23
CA GLU A 210 -5.75 -4.08 13.62
C GLU A 210 -5.89 -4.60 12.18
N THR A 211 -6.78 -5.56 11.95
CA THR A 211 -7.03 -6.12 10.60
C THR A 211 -7.62 -5.08 9.65
N ALA A 212 -8.50 -4.20 10.14
CA ALA A 212 -9.05 -3.12 9.31
C ALA A 212 -7.96 -2.12 8.89
N LEU A 213 -7.11 -1.70 9.83
CA LEU A 213 -6.01 -0.78 9.58
C LEU A 213 -5.00 -1.38 8.61
N GLU A 214 -4.57 -2.62 8.85
CA GLU A 214 -3.60 -3.31 8.00
C GLU A 214 -4.12 -3.48 6.56
N ALA A 215 -5.40 -3.83 6.39
CA ALA A 215 -6.00 -3.94 5.07
C ALA A 215 -6.05 -2.59 4.35
N ILE A 216 -6.46 -1.51 5.04
CA ILE A 216 -6.48 -0.17 4.46
C ILE A 216 -5.08 0.31 4.10
N GLU A 217 -4.09 0.18 4.99
CA GLU A 217 -2.69 0.53 4.75
C GLU A 217 -2.11 -0.25 3.55
N THR A 218 -2.42 -1.54 3.46
CA THR A 218 -2.03 -2.38 2.32
C THR A 218 -2.60 -1.83 1.02
N GLN A 219 -3.87 -1.41 1.00
CA GLN A 219 -4.47 -0.83 -0.21
C GLN A 219 -3.91 0.55 -0.56
N LEU A 220 -3.65 1.40 0.44
CA LEU A 220 -3.04 2.72 0.25
C LEU A 220 -1.63 2.60 -0.36
N SER A 221 -0.80 1.68 0.15
CA SER A 221 0.56 1.47 -0.37
C SER A 221 0.60 0.95 -1.81
N ARG A 222 -0.51 0.35 -2.28
CA ARG A 222 -0.64 -0.20 -3.63
C ARG A 222 -1.18 0.80 -4.64
N ILE A 223 -1.65 1.99 -4.26
CA ILE A 223 -2.24 2.95 -5.21
C ILE A 223 -1.28 3.22 -6.38
N GLY A 224 -1.80 3.10 -7.61
CA GLY A 224 -1.01 3.26 -8.84
C GLY A 224 -0.30 2.00 -9.32
N GLU A 225 -0.44 0.86 -8.64
CA GLU A 225 0.01 -0.44 -9.16
C GLU A 225 -0.68 -0.79 -10.49
N PRO A 226 0.04 -1.44 -11.42
CA PRO A 226 -0.52 -2.00 -12.64
C PRO A 226 -1.72 -2.93 -12.40
N ASP A 227 -2.66 -2.97 -13.37
CA ASP A 227 -3.91 -3.74 -13.28
C ASP A 227 -3.68 -5.25 -13.04
N ASP A 228 -2.63 -5.83 -13.62
CA ASP A 228 -2.27 -7.23 -13.43
C ASP A 228 -1.82 -7.52 -11.99
N ARG A 229 -1.05 -6.61 -11.37
CA ARG A 229 -0.67 -6.73 -9.94
C ARG A 229 -1.87 -6.55 -9.02
N ARG A 230 -2.74 -5.59 -9.34
CA ARG A 230 -4.01 -5.34 -8.64
C ARG A 230 -4.90 -6.57 -8.66
N GLU A 231 -5.14 -7.14 -9.85
CA GLU A 231 -5.96 -8.34 -10.03
C GLU A 231 -5.38 -9.55 -9.29
N ARG A 232 -4.06 -9.76 -9.41
CA ARG A 232 -3.34 -10.84 -8.71
C ARG A 232 -3.53 -10.76 -7.19
N ALA A 233 -3.39 -9.57 -6.62
CA ALA A 233 -3.59 -9.35 -5.20
C ALA A 233 -5.05 -9.66 -4.76
N ALA A 234 -6.04 -9.17 -5.52
CA ALA A 234 -7.45 -9.40 -5.24
C ALA A 234 -7.82 -10.89 -5.26
N ILE A 235 -7.35 -11.62 -6.28
CA ILE A 235 -7.58 -13.07 -6.38
C ILE A 235 -6.91 -13.80 -5.21
N THR A 236 -5.69 -13.42 -4.85
CA THR A 236 -4.95 -14.01 -3.73
C THR A 236 -5.70 -13.83 -2.41
N ALA A 237 -6.24 -12.64 -2.15
CA ALA A 237 -7.03 -12.34 -0.95
C ALA A 237 -8.29 -13.20 -0.87
N LYS A 238 -9.07 -13.28 -1.97
CA LYS A 238 -10.27 -14.13 -2.04
C LYS A 238 -9.95 -15.60 -1.86
N LEU A 239 -8.94 -16.14 -2.54
CA LEU A 239 -8.53 -17.54 -2.37
C LEU A 239 -8.13 -17.85 -0.91
N SER A 240 -7.41 -16.92 -0.26
CA SER A 240 -6.99 -17.05 1.13
C SER A 240 -8.18 -17.07 2.09
N LEU A 241 -9.13 -16.16 1.89
CA LEU A 241 -10.40 -16.14 2.61
C LEU A 241 -11.13 -17.49 2.46
N PHE A 242 -11.34 -17.98 1.24
CA PHE A 242 -12.06 -19.22 0.98
C PHE A 242 -11.38 -20.46 1.57
N ARG A 243 -10.05 -20.51 1.57
CA ARG A 243 -9.26 -21.56 2.24
C ARG A 243 -9.46 -21.57 3.75
N SER A 244 -9.72 -20.41 4.35
CA SER A 244 -9.96 -20.29 5.80
C SER A 244 -11.36 -20.75 6.23
N VAL A 245 -12.36 -20.69 5.32
CA VAL A 245 -13.77 -20.97 5.65
C VAL A 245 -14.31 -22.30 5.11
N HIS A 246 -13.73 -22.86 4.04
CA HIS A 246 -14.23 -24.08 3.40
C HIS A 246 -13.24 -25.24 3.47
N SER A 247 -13.78 -26.46 3.46
CA SER A 247 -12.96 -27.67 3.36
C SER A 247 -12.31 -27.77 1.98
N ARG A 248 -11.14 -28.43 1.93
CA ARG A 248 -10.42 -28.69 0.69
C ARG A 248 -11.29 -29.36 -0.38
N GLU A 249 -12.10 -30.34 0.00
CA GLU A 249 -13.04 -31.04 -0.89
C GLU A 249 -14.07 -30.09 -1.52
N THR A 250 -14.62 -29.16 -0.73
CA THR A 250 -15.57 -28.15 -1.21
C THR A 250 -14.89 -27.22 -2.22
N LEU A 251 -13.65 -26.81 -1.94
CA LEU A 251 -12.90 -25.90 -2.81
C LEU A 251 -12.51 -26.58 -4.13
N GLU A 252 -12.03 -27.82 -4.07
CA GLU A 252 -11.59 -28.59 -5.25
C GLU A 252 -12.75 -29.05 -6.14
N SER A 253 -14.00 -28.97 -5.66
CA SER A 253 -15.20 -29.27 -6.45
C SER A 253 -15.93 -28.04 -6.98
N ASN A 254 -15.51 -26.83 -6.60
CA ASN A 254 -16.18 -25.59 -7.00
C ASN A 254 -15.54 -24.96 -8.25
N PRO A 255 -16.31 -24.71 -9.33
CA PRO A 255 -15.76 -24.19 -10.58
C PRO A 255 -15.20 -22.76 -10.47
N GLN A 256 -15.86 -21.86 -9.74
CA GLN A 256 -15.41 -20.47 -9.56
C GLN A 256 -14.06 -20.41 -8.81
N TYR A 257 -13.88 -21.26 -7.79
CA TYR A 257 -12.60 -21.36 -7.08
C TYR A 257 -11.47 -21.89 -7.98
N LEU A 258 -11.76 -22.92 -8.79
CA LEU A 258 -10.79 -23.50 -9.71
C LEU A 258 -10.40 -22.51 -10.82
N GLU A 259 -11.37 -21.75 -11.33
CA GLU A 259 -11.15 -20.69 -12.32
C GLU A 259 -10.29 -19.56 -11.75
N ALA A 260 -10.60 -19.07 -10.56
CA ALA A 260 -9.80 -18.05 -9.88
C ALA A 260 -8.35 -18.53 -9.64
N ARG A 261 -8.18 -19.80 -9.24
CA ARG A 261 -6.84 -20.38 -9.09
C ARG A 261 -6.08 -20.44 -10.42
N SER A 262 -6.74 -20.89 -11.50
CA SER A 262 -6.13 -20.93 -12.83
C SER A 262 -5.77 -19.53 -13.35
N ARG A 263 -6.58 -18.52 -13.03
CA ARG A 263 -6.30 -17.12 -13.38
C ARG A 263 -5.09 -16.60 -12.64
N LEU A 264 -4.98 -16.87 -11.33
CA LEU A 264 -3.80 -16.52 -10.54
C LEU A 264 -2.52 -17.14 -11.11
N GLU A 265 -2.55 -18.44 -11.42
CA GLU A 265 -1.41 -19.15 -12.03
C GLU A 265 -0.99 -18.52 -13.37
N SER A 266 -1.95 -18.05 -14.17
CA SER A 266 -1.69 -17.38 -15.46
C SER A 266 -1.05 -16.00 -15.28
N LEU A 267 -1.51 -15.22 -14.29
CA LEU A 267 -0.93 -13.91 -13.95
C LEU A 267 0.49 -14.05 -13.39
N GLU A 268 0.74 -15.07 -12.56
CA GLU A 268 2.08 -15.35 -12.02
C GLU A 268 3.07 -15.81 -13.11
N ALA A 269 2.60 -16.58 -14.10
CA ALA A 269 3.44 -16.99 -15.22
C ALA A 269 3.85 -15.80 -16.10
N ALA A 270 2.94 -14.85 -16.35
CA ALA A 270 3.21 -13.68 -17.19
C ALA A 270 4.23 -12.69 -16.59
N VAL A 271 4.46 -12.72 -15.28
CA VAL A 271 5.46 -11.89 -14.60
C VAL A 271 6.89 -12.47 -14.69
N ASN A 272 7.00 -13.76 -15.00
CA ASN A 272 8.29 -14.48 -15.08
C ASN A 272 8.86 -14.58 -16.50
N ASP A 273 8.18 -14.02 -17.51
CA ASP A 273 8.58 -13.93 -18.92
C ASP A 273 9.03 -12.50 -19.29
#